data_AF-A0A7W8H886-F1
#
_entry.id   AF-A0A7W8H886-F1
#
_cell.length_a   1.000
_cell.length_b   1.000
_cell.length_c   1.000
_cell.angle_alpha   90.00
_cell.angle_beta   90.00
_cell.angle_gamma   90.00
#
_symmetry.space_group_name_H-M   'P 1'
#
loop_
_entity.id
_entity.type
_entity.pdbx_description
1 polymer ?
#
loop_
_entity_poly.entity_id
_entity_poly.type
_entity_poly.pdbx_seq_one_letter_code
_entity_poly.pdbx_strand_id
1 'polypeptide(L)'
;MILAIETIILCIIFFLLCFGGTGTDDKNLKSYSSYPDKVQNQIKEIIEYQGRFKESNKIIVFISNFLLFLPLFFILGLFIRENNFYHNLFCLNIIGQSLNIFDLLIIDLLWWRNTKRIRFMYITVKMYPCSGGTDTGSPEL
;
A
#
# COMPACT_ATOMS: atom_id res chain seq x y z
N MET A 1 -21.06 -18.15 12.86
CA MET A 1 -20.35 -18.77 11.72
C MET A 1 -20.46 -17.93 10.45
N ILE A 2 -21.66 -17.48 10.06
CA ILE A 2 -21.86 -16.66 8.84
C ILE A 2 -21.00 -15.39 8.84
N LEU A 3 -21.04 -14.59 9.93
CA LEU A 3 -20.25 -13.36 10.08
C LEU A 3 -18.73 -13.56 9.89
N ALA A 4 -18.19 -14.66 10.41
CA ALA A 4 -16.75 -14.94 10.32
C ALA A 4 -16.33 -15.25 8.88
N ILE A 5 -17.16 -16.02 8.16
CA ILE A 5 -16.93 -16.34 6.74
C ILE A 5 -17.00 -15.07 5.90
N GLU A 6 -18.01 -14.22 6.11
CA GLU A 6 -18.15 -12.93 5.43
C GLU A 6 -16.95 -12.01 5.68
N THR A 7 -16.46 -11.97 6.93
CA THR A 7 -15.26 -11.20 7.29
C THR A 7 -14.02 -11.73 6.58
N ILE A 8 -13.83 -13.05 6.52
CA ILE A 8 -12.70 -13.66 5.82
C ILE A 8 -12.73 -13.34 4.32
N ILE A 9 -13.89 -13.48 3.68
CA ILE A 9 -14.08 -13.14 2.27
C ILE A 9 -13.74 -11.66 2.03
N LEU A 10 -14.21 -10.77 2.90
CA LEU A 10 -13.92 -9.34 2.83
C LEU A 10 -12.42 -9.05 2.99
N CYS A 11 -11.73 -9.71 3.92
CA CYS A 11 -10.28 -9.58 4.07
C CYS A 11 -9.53 -10.04 2.82
N ILE A 12 -9.96 -11.13 2.18
CA ILE A 12 -9.36 -11.62 0.91
C ILE A 12 -9.59 -10.62 -0.22
N ILE A 13 -10.82 -10.13 -0.41
CA ILE A 13 -11.15 -9.14 -1.45
C ILE A 13 -10.35 -7.86 -1.22
N PHE A 14 -10.32 -7.35 0.00
CA PHE A 14 -9.55 -6.16 0.37
C PHE A 14 -8.05 -6.35 0.10
N PHE A 15 -7.50 -7.52 0.46
CA PHE A 15 -6.12 -7.89 0.17
C PHE A 15 -5.82 -7.90 -1.34
N LEU A 16 -6.72 -8.46 -2.16
CA LEU A 16 -6.57 -8.47 -3.62
C LEU A 16 -6.64 -7.06 -4.23
N LEU A 17 -7.54 -6.20 -3.73
CA LEU A 17 -7.60 -4.79 -4.11
C LEU A 17 -6.30 -4.06 -3.76
N CYS A 18 -5.77 -4.32 -2.56
CA CYS A 18 -4.46 -3.80 -2.14
C CYS A 18 -3.33 -4.34 -3.04
N PHE A 19 -3.36 -5.63 -3.40
CA PHE A 19 -2.39 -6.26 -4.31
C PHE A 19 -2.35 -5.56 -5.66
N GLY A 20 -3.49 -5.41 -6.33
CA GLY A 20 -3.57 -4.74 -7.64
C GLY A 20 -3.21 -3.26 -7.60
N GLY A 21 -3.41 -2.62 -6.44
CA GLY A 21 -2.99 -1.24 -6.17
C GLY A 21 -1.47 -1.06 -6.03
N THR A 22 -0.72 -2.11 -5.75
CA THR A 22 0.74 -2.08 -5.54
C THR A 22 1.54 -2.45 -6.79
N GLY A 23 2.83 -2.08 -6.87
CA GLY A 23 3.79 -2.75 -7.76
C GLY A 23 4.51 -1.93 -8.84
N THR A 24 4.17 -0.66 -9.08
CA THR A 24 4.88 0.17 -10.08
C THR A 24 5.53 1.37 -9.42
N ASP A 25 6.73 1.76 -9.85
CA ASP A 25 7.43 2.96 -9.37
C ASP A 25 6.49 4.19 -9.44
N ASP A 26 5.73 4.38 -10.53
CA ASP A 26 4.75 5.47 -10.64
C ASP A 26 3.65 5.44 -9.55
N LYS A 27 3.21 4.25 -9.13
CA LYS A 27 2.22 4.10 -8.04
C LYS A 27 2.88 4.35 -6.67
N ASN A 28 4.15 3.98 -6.51
CA ASN A 28 4.93 4.24 -5.30
C ASN A 28 5.28 5.73 -5.14
N LEU A 29 5.54 6.43 -6.24
CA LEU A 29 5.76 7.88 -6.29
C LEU A 29 4.51 8.69 -5.90
N LYS A 30 3.29 8.15 -6.08
CA LYS A 30 2.06 8.79 -5.59
C LYS A 30 1.97 8.87 -4.07
N SER A 31 2.61 7.93 -3.37
CA SER A 31 2.72 7.93 -1.92
C SER A 31 4.03 8.57 -1.44
N TYR A 32 4.65 9.43 -2.25
CA TYR A 32 5.89 10.14 -1.92
C TYR A 32 5.83 10.84 -0.56
N SER A 33 4.72 11.53 -0.29
CA SER A 33 4.50 12.28 0.96
C SER A 33 4.43 11.42 2.22
N SER A 34 4.27 10.10 2.09
CA SER A 34 4.22 9.17 3.22
C SER A 34 5.61 8.69 3.66
N TYR A 35 6.66 8.99 2.90
CA TYR A 35 8.03 8.65 3.27
C TYR A 35 8.62 9.65 4.29
N PRO A 36 9.57 9.24 5.14
CA PRO A 36 10.30 10.16 6.01
C PRO A 36 11.08 11.21 5.21
N ASP A 37 11.31 12.39 5.79
CA ASP A 37 12.00 13.51 5.12
C ASP A 37 13.35 13.14 4.51
N LYS A 38 14.10 12.25 5.17
CA LYS A 38 15.39 11.73 4.68
C LYS A 38 15.25 11.01 3.32
N VAL A 39 14.22 10.19 3.17
CA VAL A 39 13.95 9.43 1.94
C VAL A 39 13.35 10.36 0.88
N GLN A 40 12.50 11.30 1.29
CA GLN A 40 11.95 12.32 0.40
C GLN A 40 13.04 13.18 -0.26
N ASN A 41 14.07 13.58 0.50
CA ASN A 41 15.20 14.35 -0.01
C ASN A 41 16.05 13.53 -0.99
N GLN A 42 16.29 12.24 -0.71
CA GLN A 42 17.00 11.34 -1.62
C GLN A 42 16.30 11.15 -2.96
N ILE A 43 14.96 11.06 -2.95
CA ILE A 43 14.16 10.95 -4.18
C ILE A 43 14.20 12.25 -4.99
N LYS A 44 14.19 13.42 -4.32
CA LYS A 44 14.32 14.74 -4.97
C LYS A 44 15.63 14.91 -5.73
N GLU A 45 16.70 14.27 -5.29
CA GLU A 45 18.02 14.29 -5.94
C GLU A 45 18.13 13.39 -7.19
N ILE A 46 17.12 12.58 -7.50
CA ILE A 46 17.10 11.70 -8.68
C ILE A 46 16.36 12.40 -9.82
N ILE A 47 17.09 12.73 -10.89
CA ILE A 47 16.58 13.50 -12.04
C ILE A 47 15.40 12.78 -12.72
N GLU A 48 15.44 11.46 -12.85
CA GLU A 48 14.37 10.65 -13.46
C GLU A 48 13.03 10.65 -12.70
N TYR A 49 13.05 10.99 -11.42
CA TYR A 49 11.85 11.06 -10.59
C TYR A 49 11.30 12.49 -10.49
N GLN A 50 12.04 13.50 -10.97
CA GLN A 50 11.56 14.88 -10.97
C GLN A 50 10.34 15.06 -11.88
N GLY A 51 9.32 15.75 -11.36
CA GLY A 51 8.04 15.96 -12.05
C GLY A 51 7.08 14.77 -12.01
N ARG A 52 7.47 13.61 -11.47
CA ARG A 52 6.61 12.41 -11.34
C ARG A 52 6.04 12.19 -9.93
N PHE A 53 6.57 12.88 -8.92
CA PHE A 53 5.99 12.85 -7.56
C PHE A 53 4.90 13.91 -7.42
N LYS A 54 3.83 13.56 -6.71
CA LYS A 54 2.75 14.49 -6.34
C LYS A 54 2.72 14.57 -4.82
N GLU A 55 2.81 15.77 -4.27
CA GLU A 55 2.48 15.97 -2.86
C GLU A 55 0.99 15.72 -2.69
N SER A 56 0.65 14.58 -2.10
CA SER A 56 -0.73 14.23 -1.85
C SER A 56 -1.19 14.98 -0.61
N ASN A 57 -2.25 15.77 -0.74
CA ASN A 57 -2.89 16.42 0.40
C ASN A 57 -3.48 15.31 1.30
N LYS A 58 -3.24 15.39 2.61
CA LYS A 58 -3.80 14.47 3.61
C LYS A 58 -5.32 14.29 3.45
N ILE A 59 -6.02 15.36 3.06
CA ILE A 59 -7.47 15.34 2.79
C ILE A 59 -7.80 14.44 1.59
N ILE A 60 -7.00 14.46 0.53
CA ILE A 60 -7.23 13.63 -0.66
C ILE A 60 -7.00 12.15 -0.32
N VAL A 61 -5.97 11.85 0.47
CA VAL A 61 -5.72 10.48 0.97
C VAL A 61 -6.88 10.00 1.84
N PHE A 62 -7.35 10.86 2.76
CA PHE A 62 -8.50 10.55 3.60
C PHE A 62 -9.77 10.29 2.77
N ILE A 63 -10.10 11.17 1.81
CA ILE A 63 -11.27 11.00 0.94
C ILE A 63 -11.14 9.73 0.11
N SER A 64 -9.95 9.43 -0.41
CA SER A 64 -9.73 8.23 -1.24
C SER A 64 -9.92 6.95 -0.42
N ASN A 65 -9.39 6.91 0.81
CA ASN A 65 -9.61 5.78 1.72
C ASN A 65 -11.09 5.69 2.10
N PHE A 66 -11.73 6.81 2.44
CA PHE A 66 -13.17 6.84 2.75
C PHE A 66 -14.02 6.32 1.60
N LEU A 67 -13.72 6.73 0.36
CA LEU A 67 -14.43 6.31 -0.84
C LEU A 67 -14.17 4.84 -1.22
N LEU A 68 -13.06 4.25 -0.76
CA LEU A 68 -12.79 2.82 -0.89
C LEU A 68 -13.59 2.02 0.13
N PHE A 69 -13.57 2.44 1.40
CA PHE A 69 -14.23 1.72 2.48
C PHE A 69 -15.76 1.87 2.45
N LEU A 70 -16.29 3.01 2.00
CA LEU A 70 -17.73 3.26 1.94
C LEU A 70 -18.50 2.23 1.10
N PRO A 71 -18.20 1.99 -0.19
CA PRO A 71 -18.88 0.97 -0.98
C PRO A 71 -18.62 -0.45 -0.45
N LEU A 72 -17.42 -0.71 0.08
CA LEU A 72 -17.06 -2.00 0.68
C LEU A 72 -17.98 -2.34 1.87
N PHE A 73 -18.10 -1.41 2.82
CA PHE A 73 -18.99 -1.58 3.98
C PHE A 73 -20.47 -1.50 3.60
N PHE A 74 -20.83 -0.72 2.59
CA PHE A 74 -22.22 -0.62 2.13
C PHE A 74 -22.72 -1.94 1.55
N ILE A 75 -21.98 -2.53 0.60
CA ILE A 75 -22.34 -3.82 -0.01
C ILE A 75 -22.43 -4.90 1.06
N LEU A 76 -21.46 -4.93 1.99
CA LEU A 76 -21.46 -5.90 3.08
C LEU A 76 -22.60 -5.69 4.07
N GLY A 77 -22.91 -4.43 4.39
CA GLY A 77 -24.02 -4.06 5.27
C GLY A 77 -25.37 -4.54 4.74
N LEU A 78 -25.52 -4.72 3.42
CA LEU A 78 -26.72 -5.33 2.82
C LEU A 78 -26.84 -6.83 3.13
N PHE A 79 -25.73 -7.57 3.17
CA PHE A 79 -25.73 -9.01 3.45
C PHE A 79 -26.01 -9.33 4.93
N ILE A 80 -25.57 -8.44 5.83
CA ILE A 80 -25.66 -8.63 7.29
C ILE A 80 -26.94 -8.02 7.87
N ARG A 81 -27.74 -7.36 7.03
CA ARG A 81 -28.92 -6.60 7.45
C ARG A 81 -29.98 -7.50 8.11
N GLU A 82 -30.11 -7.33 9.41
CA GLU A 82 -31.19 -7.83 10.25
C GLU A 82 -32.23 -6.73 10.56
N ASN A 83 -33.39 -7.12 11.09
CA ASN A 83 -34.43 -6.16 11.50
C ASN A 83 -34.03 -5.36 12.75
N ASN A 84 -33.04 -5.83 13.50
CA ASN A 84 -32.56 -5.16 14.71
C ASN A 84 -31.38 -4.23 14.41
N PHE A 85 -31.61 -2.93 14.60
CA PHE A 85 -30.59 -1.90 14.40
C PHE A 85 -29.32 -2.11 15.24
N TYR A 86 -29.45 -2.45 16.52
CA TYR A 86 -28.30 -2.64 17.41
C TYR A 86 -27.45 -3.83 16.99
N HIS A 87 -28.09 -4.89 16.50
CA HIS A 87 -27.40 -6.04 15.95
C HIS A 87 -26.57 -5.66 14.72
N ASN A 88 -27.17 -4.93 13.78
CA ASN A 88 -26.49 -4.46 12.58
C ASN A 88 -25.29 -3.55 12.92
N LEU A 89 -25.48 -2.62 13.85
CA LEU A 89 -24.42 -1.71 14.27
C LEU A 89 -23.25 -2.47 14.92
N PHE A 90 -23.55 -3.43 15.78
CA PHE A 90 -22.53 -4.24 16.46
C PHE A 90 -21.76 -5.12 15.47
N CYS A 91 -22.46 -5.78 14.55
CA CYS A 91 -21.85 -6.60 13.50
C CYS A 91 -20.95 -5.76 12.57
N LEU A 92 -21.43 -4.59 12.13
CA LEU A 92 -20.62 -3.66 11.33
C LEU A 92 -19.38 -3.19 12.09
N ASN A 93 -19.49 -2.92 13.39
CA ASN A 93 -18.36 -2.50 14.20
C ASN A 93 -17.30 -3.61 14.33
N ILE A 94 -17.74 -4.85 14.60
CA ILE A 94 -16.84 -6.02 14.67
C ILE A 94 -16.08 -6.21 13.37
N ILE A 95 -16.76 -6.11 12.23
CA ILE A 95 -16.14 -6.30 10.92
C ILE A 95 -15.16 -5.17 10.62
N GLY A 96 -15.53 -3.92 10.93
CA GLY A 96 -14.65 -2.78 10.78
C GLY A 96 -13.36 -2.92 11.59
N GLN A 97 -13.47 -3.31 12.86
CA GLN A 97 -12.29 -3.56 13.70
C GLN A 97 -11.47 -4.75 13.20
N SER A 98 -12.12 -5.82 12.75
CA SER A 98 -11.45 -7.00 12.20
C SER A 98 -10.66 -6.66 10.94
N LEU A 99 -11.24 -5.87 10.03
CA LEU A 99 -10.56 -5.38 8.82
C LEU A 99 -9.37 -4.49 9.18
N ASN A 100 -9.52 -3.60 10.15
CA ASN A 100 -8.44 -2.71 10.60
C ASN A 100 -7.27 -3.48 11.23
N ILE A 101 -7.56 -4.51 12.03
CA ILE A 101 -6.56 -5.42 12.59
C ILE A 101 -5.88 -6.24 11.48
N PHE A 102 -6.64 -6.72 10.50
CA PHE A 102 -6.10 -7.45 9.36
C PHE A 102 -5.14 -6.58 8.53
N ASP A 103 -5.50 -5.32 8.27
CA ASP A 103 -4.64 -4.35 7.56
C ASP A 103 -3.31 -4.16 8.31
N LEU A 104 -3.37 -3.86 9.61
CA LEU A 104 -2.18 -3.68 10.43
C LEU A 104 -1.31 -4.95 10.50
N LEU A 105 -1.89 -6.13 10.72
CA LEU A 105 -1.11 -7.35 10.94
C LEU A 105 -0.65 -7.98 9.63
N ILE A 106 -1.58 -8.21 8.71
CA ILE A 106 -1.32 -8.98 7.50
C ILE A 106 -0.71 -8.08 6.43
N ILE A 107 -1.27 -6.90 6.19
CA ILE A 107 -0.79 -6.01 5.12
C ILE A 107 0.46 -5.27 5.59
N ASP A 108 0.40 -4.51 6.69
CA ASP A 108 1.52 -3.68 7.14
C ASP A 108 2.69 -4.46 7.75
N LEU A 109 2.42 -5.46 8.61
CA LEU A 109 3.50 -6.17 9.32
C LEU A 109 4.02 -7.39 8.57
N LEU A 110 3.14 -8.27 8.07
CA LEU A 110 3.56 -9.51 7.43
C LEU A 110 3.93 -9.29 5.96
N TRP A 111 3.01 -8.76 5.17
CA TRP A 111 3.19 -8.72 3.73
C TRP A 111 4.12 -7.60 3.29
N TRP A 112 3.91 -6.38 3.80
CA TRP A 112 4.72 -5.22 3.43
C TRP A 112 6.18 -5.37 3.85
N ARG A 113 6.46 -5.96 5.02
CA ARG A 113 7.85 -6.19 5.47
C ARG A 113 8.54 -7.34 4.73
N ASN A 114 7.80 -8.38 4.32
CA ASN A 114 8.39 -9.56 3.68
C ASN A 114 8.44 -9.47 2.15
N THR A 115 7.69 -8.56 1.53
CA THR A 115 7.77 -8.36 0.08
C THR A 115 9.06 -7.64 -0.27
N LYS A 116 9.86 -8.22 -1.17
CA LYS A 116 10.96 -7.52 -1.85
C LYS A 116 10.38 -6.38 -2.68
N ARG A 117 10.16 -5.23 -2.05
CA ARG A 117 9.79 -4.00 -2.76
C ARG A 117 10.97 -3.62 -3.64
N ILE A 118 10.68 -3.39 -4.91
CA ILE A 118 11.44 -2.48 -5.78
C ILE A 118 11.35 -1.11 -5.08
N ARG A 119 12.18 -0.88 -4.07
CA ARG A 119 12.38 0.43 -3.46
C ARG A 119 13.16 1.21 -4.51
N PHE A 120 12.44 1.91 -5.37
CA PHE A 120 12.96 2.81 -6.40
C PHE A 120 14.22 2.25 -7.04
N MET A 121 14.08 1.60 -8.19
CA MET A 121 15.21 0.95 -8.88
C MET A 121 16.47 1.83 -8.89
N TYR A 122 16.30 3.15 -9.04
CA TYR A 122 17.37 4.15 -9.03
C TYR A 122 18.00 4.49 -7.68
N ILE A 123 17.28 4.41 -6.55
CA ILE A 123 17.90 4.57 -5.21
C ILE A 123 18.86 3.42 -4.93
N THR A 124 18.47 2.20 -5.34
CA THR A 124 19.31 1.00 -5.15
C THR A 124 20.57 1.08 -6.02
N VAL A 125 20.45 1.57 -7.26
CA VAL A 125 21.58 1.79 -8.17
C VAL A 125 22.55 2.88 -7.66
N LYS A 126 22.04 3.94 -7.01
CA LYS A 126 22.89 5.04 -6.49
C LYS A 126 23.62 4.70 -5.18
N MET A 127 23.13 3.76 -4.37
CA MET A 127 23.82 3.26 -3.15
C MET A 127 24.82 2.13 -3.43
N TYR A 128 24.69 1.44 -4.57
CA TYR A 128 25.73 0.61 -5.15
C TYR A 128 26.23 1.28 -6.45
N PRO A 129 26.90 2.46 -6.39
CA PRO A 129 27.77 2.79 -7.49
C PRO A 129 28.79 1.66 -7.51
N CYS A 130 28.96 0.99 -8.66
CA CYS A 130 29.90 -0.09 -8.88
C CYS A 130 31.03 -0.10 -7.84
N SER A 131 31.00 -1.10 -6.94
CA SER A 131 32.07 -1.31 -5.99
C SER A 131 33.31 -1.66 -6.80
N GLY A 132 34.15 -0.65 -7.07
CA GLY A 132 35.53 -0.73 -7.54
C GLY A 132 35.72 -1.36 -8.93
N GLY A 133 36.05 -0.52 -9.91
CA GLY A 133 36.87 -0.97 -11.03
C GLY A 133 38.35 -0.98 -10.64
N THR A 134 39.05 -2.06 -10.98
CA THR A 134 40.39 -2.16 -11.61
C THR A 134 40.48 -3.65 -12.04
N ASP A 135 40.70 -4.03 -13.29
CA ASP A 135 42.02 -4.08 -13.92
C ASP A 135 41.92 -4.35 -15.43
N THR A 136 42.73 -3.60 -16.17
CA THR A 136 43.47 -3.92 -17.40
C THR A 136 43.01 -5.08 -18.30
N GLY A 137 42.74 -4.78 -19.56
CA GLY A 137 42.73 -5.79 -20.62
C GLY A 137 42.24 -5.26 -21.96
N SER A 138 43.10 -4.51 -22.67
CA SER A 138 42.99 -4.41 -24.13
C SER A 138 43.06 -5.81 -24.74
N PRO A 139 42.38 -6.05 -25.86
CA PRO A 139 43.12 -6.59 -26.98
C PRO A 139 42.97 -5.69 -28.21
N GLU A 140 44.09 -5.58 -28.88
CA GLU A 140 44.32 -4.91 -30.14
C GLU A 140 43.49 -5.50 -31.29
N LEU A 141 43.26 -4.62 -32.28
CA LEU A 141 42.84 -4.84 -33.68
C LEU A 141 41.51 -5.56 -33.96
#